data_AF-A0A382MVN8-F1
#
_entry.id   AF-A0A382MVN8-F1
#
_cell.length_a   1.000
_cell.length_b   1.000
_cell.length_c   1.000
_cell.angle_alpha   90.00
_cell.angle_beta   90.00
_cell.angle_gamma   90.00
#
_symmetry.space_group_name_H-M   'P 1'
#
loop_
_entity.id
_entity.type
_entity.pdbx_description
1 polymer ?
#
loop_
_entity_poly.entity_id
_entity_poly.type
_entity_poly.pdbx_seq_one_letter_code
_entity_poly.pdbx_strand_id
1 'polypeptide(L)'
;MKTERMVLNFGPQHPATHGTLRIAMELEGETVMKGTPEIGYLHSGFEKLGEYLDYNQYITITDRMNYLSPLCNNVAYALSAEKLIGLDVSKRTQYIRVLMCELSRIADHILNVGMLAVDLGAMTAFLYGFRLREDIYDLFELATGTRLTTSYTLVGGLMRDIPDGYDKAVLKVLDEVGEVAKDIEALLNKNRIWQNRTKNIGIISKDDAISYGISGPMARAAGLDWDIRVKEPYSSYEEFDFDVAIALNG
;
A
#
# COMPACT_ATOMS: atom_id res chain seq x y z
N MET A 1 -27.59 31.86 -12.78
CA MET A 1 -28.55 30.77 -13.08
C MET A 1 -28.26 29.65 -12.10
N LYS A 2 -29.24 29.20 -11.30
CA LYS A 2 -29.09 27.96 -10.54
C LYS A 2 -29.21 26.81 -11.55
N THR A 3 -28.16 26.03 -11.68
CA THR A 3 -28.14 24.89 -12.61
C THR A 3 -28.95 23.76 -11.98
N GLU A 4 -29.63 22.95 -12.78
CA GLU A 4 -30.42 21.82 -12.28
C GLU A 4 -29.48 20.79 -11.62
N ARG A 5 -29.84 20.30 -10.43
CA ARG A 5 -29.03 19.31 -9.72
C ARG A 5 -29.22 17.95 -10.37
N MET A 6 -28.13 17.33 -10.78
CA MET A 6 -28.11 15.99 -11.35
C MET A 6 -27.55 15.00 -10.34
N VAL A 7 -28.18 13.84 -10.23
CA VAL A 7 -27.62 12.71 -9.49
C VAL A 7 -26.99 11.76 -10.50
N LEU A 8 -25.68 11.54 -10.39
CA LEU A 8 -24.92 10.62 -11.22
C LEU A 8 -24.44 9.44 -10.38
N ASN A 9 -24.63 8.23 -10.89
CA ASN A 9 -24.11 7.02 -10.28
C ASN A 9 -22.78 6.63 -10.94
N PHE A 10 -21.69 6.65 -10.20
CA PHE A 10 -20.37 6.27 -10.69
C PHE A 10 -19.98 4.89 -10.14
N GLY A 11 -19.76 3.92 -11.03
CA GLY A 11 -19.50 2.53 -10.66
C GLY A 11 -20.76 1.64 -10.58
N PRO A 12 -20.65 0.38 -10.14
CA PRO A 12 -19.45 -0.29 -9.62
C PRO A 12 -18.53 -0.89 -10.70
N GLN A 13 -18.88 -0.80 -11.99
CA GLN A 13 -18.13 -1.43 -13.10
C GLN A 13 -17.18 -0.46 -13.83
N HIS A 14 -17.01 0.77 -13.35
CA HIS A 14 -16.24 1.78 -14.07
C HIS A 14 -14.73 1.53 -13.89
N PRO A 15 -13.88 1.61 -14.92
CA PRO A 15 -12.45 1.30 -14.79
C PRO A 15 -11.73 2.10 -13.68
N ALA A 16 -12.06 3.39 -13.54
CA ALA A 16 -11.48 4.27 -12.52
C ALA A 16 -11.96 4.00 -11.07
N THR A 17 -12.82 3.00 -10.82
CA THR A 17 -13.21 2.61 -9.46
C THR A 17 -12.29 1.54 -8.86
N HIS A 18 -11.30 1.05 -9.63
CA HIS A 18 -10.27 0.09 -9.20
C HIS A 18 -10.82 -1.09 -8.38
N GLY A 19 -11.90 -1.68 -8.88
CA GLY A 19 -12.68 -2.70 -8.19
C GLY A 19 -14.13 -2.26 -8.00
N THR A 20 -14.75 -2.73 -6.92
CA THR A 20 -16.18 -2.59 -6.68
C THR A 20 -16.48 -1.44 -5.72
N LEU A 21 -16.43 -0.22 -6.25
CA LEU A 21 -16.83 1.01 -5.55
C LEU A 21 -17.95 1.70 -6.31
N ARG A 22 -19.02 2.06 -5.60
CA ARG A 22 -20.11 2.89 -6.13
C ARG A 22 -20.05 4.25 -5.44
N ILE A 23 -20.15 5.34 -6.19
CA ILE A 23 -20.25 6.70 -5.65
C ILE A 23 -21.50 7.35 -6.22
N ALA A 24 -22.46 7.65 -5.35
CA ALA A 24 -23.61 8.48 -5.70
C ALA A 24 -23.19 9.94 -5.60
N MET A 25 -23.08 10.62 -6.75
CA MET A 25 -22.61 12.00 -6.84
C MET A 25 -23.78 12.94 -7.14
N GLU A 26 -23.89 14.02 -6.39
CA GLU A 26 -24.76 15.15 -6.67
C GLU A 26 -23.93 16.24 -7.36
N LEU A 27 -24.27 16.58 -8.59
CA LEU A 27 -23.54 17.52 -9.44
C LEU A 27 -24.39 18.77 -9.71
N GLU A 28 -23.74 19.93 -9.72
CA GLU A 28 -24.28 21.16 -10.29
C GLU A 28 -23.37 21.60 -11.45
N GLY A 29 -23.79 21.28 -12.67
CA GLY A 29 -22.91 21.38 -13.85
C GLY A 29 -21.72 20.42 -13.72
N GLU A 30 -20.51 20.96 -13.71
CA GLU A 30 -19.25 20.20 -13.53
C GLU A 30 -18.78 20.13 -12.07
N THR A 31 -19.45 20.83 -11.14
CA THR A 31 -19.05 20.89 -9.74
C THR A 31 -19.70 19.76 -8.94
N VAL A 32 -18.87 19.00 -8.22
CA VAL A 32 -19.33 17.98 -7.27
C VAL A 32 -19.79 18.67 -5.98
N MET A 33 -21.07 18.58 -5.66
CA MET A 33 -21.64 19.15 -4.43
C MET A 33 -21.64 18.16 -3.27
N LYS A 34 -21.82 16.87 -3.58
CA LYS A 34 -21.79 15.79 -2.60
C LYS A 34 -21.42 14.48 -3.29
N GLY A 35 -20.57 13.68 -2.65
CA GLY A 35 -20.30 12.30 -3.04
C GLY A 35 -20.60 11.39 -1.86
N THR A 36 -21.48 10.41 -2.05
CA THR A 36 -21.75 9.38 -1.05
C THR A 36 -21.16 8.07 -1.56
N PRO A 37 -19.98 7.64 -1.05
CA PRO A 37 -19.41 6.36 -1.41
C PRO A 37 -20.19 5.23 -0.75
N GLU A 38 -20.64 4.27 -1.55
CA GLU A 38 -21.20 3.02 -1.10
C GLU A 38 -20.14 1.92 -1.22
N ILE A 39 -19.71 1.43 -0.07
CA ILE A 39 -18.72 0.36 0.09
C ILE A 39 -19.39 -0.93 0.54
N GLY A 40 -18.63 -2.03 0.58
CA GLY A 40 -19.09 -3.31 1.12
C GLY A 40 -19.36 -4.39 0.06
N TYR A 41 -19.23 -4.07 -1.23
CA TYR A 41 -19.34 -5.08 -2.31
C TYR A 41 -18.29 -6.19 -2.22
N LEU A 42 -17.14 -5.93 -1.60
CA LEU A 42 -16.08 -6.91 -1.34
C LEU A 42 -16.08 -7.43 0.12
N HIS A 43 -17.03 -6.98 0.94
CA HIS A 43 -17.10 -7.42 2.33
C HIS A 43 -17.38 -8.93 2.40
N SER A 44 -16.38 -9.68 2.86
CA SER A 44 -16.40 -11.14 2.86
C SER A 44 -16.42 -11.74 4.28
N GLY A 45 -16.68 -10.90 5.30
CA GLY A 45 -16.75 -11.35 6.70
C GLY A 45 -15.42 -11.88 7.27
N PHE A 46 -14.28 -11.28 6.91
CA PHE A 46 -12.96 -11.71 7.40
C PHE A 46 -12.86 -11.70 8.93
N GLU A 47 -13.51 -10.76 9.61
CA GLU A 47 -13.59 -10.73 11.07
C GLU A 47 -14.31 -11.97 11.63
N LYS A 48 -15.41 -12.38 10.98
CA LYS A 48 -16.22 -13.52 11.42
C LYS A 48 -15.49 -14.84 11.20
N LEU A 49 -14.73 -14.96 10.12
CA LEU A 49 -13.86 -16.12 9.89
C LEU A 49 -12.78 -16.24 10.97
N GLY A 50 -12.29 -15.11 11.50
CA GLY A 50 -11.29 -15.09 12.56
C GLY A 50 -11.76 -15.68 13.89
N GLU A 51 -13.07 -15.67 14.15
CA GLU A 51 -13.62 -16.27 15.38
C GLU A 51 -13.55 -17.81 15.39
N TYR A 52 -13.49 -18.45 14.21
CA TYR A 52 -13.51 -19.90 14.07
C TYR A 52 -12.15 -20.52 13.74
N LEU A 53 -11.15 -19.70 13.43
CA LEU A 53 -9.83 -20.12 12.97
C LEU A 53 -8.79 -19.92 14.08
N ASP A 54 -7.83 -20.84 14.14
CA ASP A 54 -6.64 -20.66 15.00
C ASP A 54 -5.76 -19.52 14.46
N TYR A 55 -4.90 -18.96 15.33
CA TYR A 55 -4.02 -17.84 14.96
C TYR A 55 -3.26 -18.07 13.64
N ASN A 56 -2.61 -19.23 13.47
CA ASN A 56 -1.85 -19.51 12.25
C ASN A 56 -2.74 -19.88 11.05
N GLN A 57 -3.97 -20.36 11.26
CA GLN A 57 -4.92 -20.58 10.17
C GLN A 57 -5.43 -19.24 9.62
N TYR A 58 -5.65 -18.26 10.50
CA TYR A 58 -6.14 -16.93 10.12
C TYR A 58 -5.16 -16.13 9.27
N ILE A 59 -3.86 -16.42 9.31
CA ILE A 59 -2.84 -15.75 8.48
C ILE A 59 -3.14 -15.86 6.98
N THR A 60 -3.75 -16.97 6.56
CA THR A 60 -4.18 -17.15 5.16
C THR A 60 -5.27 -16.16 4.72
N ILE A 61 -5.99 -15.57 5.68
CA ILE A 61 -7.00 -14.54 5.47
C ILE A 61 -6.36 -13.14 5.48
N THR A 62 -5.33 -12.89 6.30
CA THR A 62 -4.65 -11.59 6.36
C THR A 62 -3.95 -11.24 5.05
N ASP A 63 -3.46 -12.23 4.31
CA ASP A 63 -2.97 -12.07 2.94
C ASP A 63 -3.98 -11.40 2.01
N ARG A 64 -5.28 -11.58 2.26
CA ARG A 64 -6.37 -11.17 1.36
C ARG A 64 -6.97 -9.80 1.70
N MET A 65 -6.56 -9.20 2.82
CA MET A 65 -7.08 -7.90 3.25
C MET A 65 -6.57 -6.78 2.34
N ASN A 66 -5.26 -6.51 2.39
CA ASN A 66 -4.56 -5.75 1.36
C ASN A 66 -3.79 -6.72 0.47
N TYR A 67 -4.36 -7.05 -0.68
CA TYR A 67 -3.81 -8.01 -1.63
C TYR A 67 -2.56 -7.49 -2.38
N LEU A 68 -2.19 -6.22 -2.23
CA LEU A 68 -0.97 -5.65 -2.81
C LEU A 68 0.25 -5.84 -1.92
N SER A 69 0.06 -5.74 -0.60
CA SER A 69 1.12 -5.93 0.40
C SER A 69 0.77 -6.98 1.47
N PRO A 70 0.58 -8.26 1.05
CA PRO A 70 0.17 -9.36 1.93
C PRO A 70 1.17 -9.63 3.05
N LEU A 71 2.48 -9.51 2.76
CA LEU A 71 3.56 -9.69 3.72
C LEU A 71 3.46 -8.71 4.89
N CYS A 72 3.13 -7.44 4.61
CA CYS A 72 2.92 -6.42 5.63
C CYS A 72 1.74 -6.74 6.54
N ASN A 73 0.63 -7.24 5.97
CA ASN A 73 -0.55 -7.64 6.75
C ASN A 73 -0.22 -8.81 7.68
N ASN A 74 0.49 -9.82 7.18
CA ASN A 74 0.87 -10.98 7.96
C ASN A 74 1.79 -10.58 9.13
N VAL A 75 2.75 -9.68 8.89
CA VAL A 75 3.63 -9.16 9.94
C VAL A 75 2.83 -8.38 10.98
N ALA A 76 1.92 -7.49 10.58
CA ALA A 76 1.08 -6.74 11.51
C ALA A 76 0.22 -7.66 12.40
N TYR A 77 -0.39 -8.69 11.81
CA TYR A 77 -1.16 -9.68 12.55
C TYR A 77 -0.29 -10.53 13.48
N ALA A 78 0.84 -11.04 12.99
CA ALA A 78 1.76 -11.84 13.78
C ALA A 78 2.31 -11.08 14.98
N LEU A 79 2.73 -9.81 14.79
CA LEU A 79 3.21 -8.96 15.88
C LEU A 79 2.12 -8.71 16.94
N SER A 80 0.88 -8.53 16.51
CA SER A 80 -0.26 -8.33 17.42
C SER A 80 -0.51 -9.58 18.27
N ALA A 81 -0.48 -10.76 17.65
CA ALA A 81 -0.65 -12.04 18.36
C ALA A 81 0.55 -12.36 19.28
N GLU A 82 1.78 -12.11 18.82
CA GLU A 82 3.02 -12.29 19.59
C GLU A 82 3.03 -11.40 20.84
N LYS A 83 2.60 -10.13 20.71
CA LYS A 83 2.46 -9.20 21.83
C LYS A 83 1.41 -9.65 22.85
N LEU A 84 0.30 -10.24 22.39
CA LEU A 84 -0.74 -10.78 23.26
C LEU A 84 -0.22 -11.99 24.08
N ILE A 85 0.56 -12.85 23.45
CA ILE A 85 1.10 -14.08 24.05
C ILE A 85 2.35 -13.80 24.91
N GLY A 86 3.05 -12.67 24.67
CA GLY A 86 4.31 -12.35 25.31
C GLY A 86 5.48 -13.15 24.73
N LEU A 87 5.47 -13.37 23.41
CA LEU A 87 6.49 -14.13 22.69
C LEU A 87 7.41 -13.21 21.91
N ASP A 88 8.72 -13.37 22.09
CA ASP A 88 9.75 -12.68 21.31
C ASP A 88 10.34 -13.60 20.24
N VAL A 89 10.48 -13.08 19.02
CA VAL A 89 11.09 -13.80 17.89
C VAL A 89 12.58 -13.46 17.75
N SER A 90 13.35 -14.36 17.12
CA SER A 90 14.79 -14.17 16.90
C SER A 90 15.10 -12.91 16.07
N LYS A 91 16.26 -12.27 16.31
CA LYS A 91 16.70 -11.10 15.51
C LYS A 91 16.72 -11.37 14.00
N ARG A 92 17.15 -12.58 13.59
CA ARG A 92 17.14 -12.99 12.17
C ARG A 92 15.73 -12.92 11.59
N THR A 93 14.73 -13.43 12.33
CA THR A 93 13.32 -13.36 11.93
C THR A 93 12.85 -11.92 11.78
N GLN A 94 13.21 -11.04 12.72
CA GLN A 94 12.84 -9.62 12.68
C GLN A 94 13.39 -8.93 11.42
N TYR A 95 14.67 -9.12 11.10
CA TYR A 95 15.27 -8.55 9.89
C TYR A 95 14.67 -9.08 8.60
N ILE A 96 14.37 -10.39 8.53
CA ILE A 96 13.73 -10.95 7.33
C ILE A 96 12.32 -10.36 7.17
N ARG A 97 11.56 -10.17 8.27
CA ARG A 97 10.26 -9.48 8.21
C ARG A 97 10.40 -8.05 7.70
N VAL A 98 11.39 -7.29 8.18
CA VAL A 98 11.67 -5.93 7.68
C VAL A 98 12.00 -5.94 6.18
N LEU A 99 12.90 -6.82 5.75
CA LEU A 99 13.27 -6.98 4.35
C LEU A 99 12.04 -7.25 3.46
N MET A 100 11.21 -8.21 3.84
CA MET A 100 10.00 -8.59 3.11
C MET A 100 8.96 -7.44 3.09
N CYS A 101 8.78 -6.74 4.20
CA CYS A 101 7.89 -5.59 4.30
C CYS A 101 8.36 -4.43 3.40
N GLU A 102 9.66 -4.13 3.36
CA GLU A 102 10.17 -3.03 2.54
C GLU A 102 10.16 -3.36 1.04
N LEU A 103 10.44 -4.61 0.64
CA LEU A 103 10.20 -5.08 -0.74
C LEU A 103 8.72 -4.95 -1.12
N SER A 104 7.83 -5.35 -0.21
CA SER A 104 6.38 -5.21 -0.41
C SER A 104 5.94 -3.75 -0.49
N ARG A 105 6.57 -2.85 0.28
CA ARG A 105 6.31 -1.41 0.26
C ARG A 105 6.72 -0.79 -1.08
N ILE A 106 7.89 -1.17 -1.61
CA ILE A 106 8.36 -0.74 -2.93
C ILE A 106 7.35 -1.17 -4.01
N ALA A 107 6.95 -2.44 -4.02
CA ALA A 107 5.97 -2.98 -4.97
C ALA A 107 4.61 -2.27 -4.90
N ASP A 108 4.13 -1.96 -3.69
CA ASP A 108 2.85 -1.27 -3.46
C ASP A 108 2.90 0.18 -3.94
N HIS A 109 3.95 0.94 -3.60
CA HIS A 109 4.09 2.34 -4.01
C HIS A 109 4.25 2.51 -5.52
N ILE A 110 5.05 1.66 -6.17
CA ILE A 110 5.24 1.70 -7.62
C ILE A 110 3.91 1.46 -8.34
N LEU A 111 3.13 0.48 -7.87
CA LEU A 111 1.82 0.22 -8.47
C LEU A 111 0.84 1.36 -8.22
N ASN A 112 0.83 1.95 -7.02
CA ASN A 112 -0.02 3.09 -6.69
C ASN A 112 0.25 4.27 -7.64
N VAL A 113 1.52 4.67 -7.78
CA VAL A 113 1.93 5.74 -8.71
C VAL A 113 1.58 5.38 -10.15
N GLY A 114 1.84 4.14 -10.56
CA GLY A 114 1.50 3.64 -11.89
C GLY A 114 -0.01 3.71 -12.16
N MET A 115 -0.85 3.28 -11.23
CA MET A 115 -2.29 3.25 -11.41
C MET A 115 -2.89 4.67 -11.45
N LEU A 116 -2.41 5.58 -10.59
CA LEU A 116 -2.75 6.99 -10.67
C LEU A 116 -2.35 7.58 -12.04
N ALA A 117 -1.22 7.15 -12.60
CA ALA A 117 -0.81 7.53 -13.94
C ALA A 117 -1.80 7.06 -15.01
N VAL A 118 -2.27 5.81 -14.95
CA VAL A 118 -3.28 5.28 -15.88
C VAL A 118 -4.59 6.06 -15.83
N ASP A 119 -5.09 6.38 -14.63
CA ASP A 119 -6.34 7.14 -14.47
C ASP A 119 -6.26 8.54 -15.08
N LEU A 120 -5.06 9.12 -15.10
CA LEU A 120 -4.79 10.41 -15.72
C LEU A 120 -4.35 10.31 -17.19
N GLY A 121 -4.27 9.09 -17.74
CA GLY A 121 -4.03 8.79 -19.16
C GLY A 121 -2.58 8.42 -19.51
N ALA A 122 -1.68 8.27 -18.54
CA ALA A 122 -0.26 7.97 -18.74
C ALA A 122 0.05 6.47 -18.50
N MET A 123 -0.19 5.64 -19.53
CA MET A 123 -0.01 4.17 -19.45
C MET A 123 1.46 3.72 -19.34
N THR A 124 2.42 4.47 -19.90
CA THR A 124 3.83 4.04 -19.96
C THR A 124 4.46 3.92 -18.58
N ALA A 125 4.18 4.87 -17.67
CA ALA A 125 4.70 4.85 -16.31
C ALA A 125 4.22 3.60 -15.55
N PHE A 126 2.97 3.21 -15.76
CA PHE A 126 2.42 1.96 -15.22
C PHE A 126 3.17 0.73 -15.73
N LEU A 127 3.44 0.62 -17.04
CA LEU A 127 4.13 -0.55 -17.59
C LEU A 127 5.55 -0.70 -17.03
N TYR A 128 6.27 0.41 -16.83
CA TYR A 128 7.61 0.38 -16.24
C TYR A 128 7.55 -0.11 -14.78
N GLY A 129 6.62 0.43 -14.01
CA GLY A 129 6.42 0.01 -12.63
C GLY A 129 5.93 -1.44 -12.50
N PHE A 130 5.02 -1.87 -13.38
CA PHE A 130 4.45 -3.20 -13.35
C PHE A 130 5.49 -4.27 -13.71
N ARG A 131 6.38 -4.01 -14.68
CA ARG A 131 7.50 -4.91 -14.99
C ARG A 131 8.40 -5.11 -13.77
N LEU A 132 8.81 -4.02 -13.10
CA LEU A 132 9.64 -4.11 -11.89
C LEU A 132 8.93 -4.84 -10.74
N ARG A 133 7.61 -4.67 -10.63
CA ARG A 133 6.81 -5.40 -9.64
C ARG A 133 6.82 -6.91 -9.89
N GLU A 134 6.86 -7.36 -11.15
CA GLU A 134 7.01 -8.79 -11.46
C GLU A 134 8.36 -9.31 -10.97
N ASP A 135 9.45 -8.55 -11.14
CA ASP A 135 10.78 -8.95 -10.64
C ASP A 135 10.79 -9.07 -9.09
N ILE A 136 10.05 -8.21 -8.38
CA ILE A 136 9.86 -8.34 -6.93
C ILE A 136 8.99 -9.56 -6.58
N TYR A 137 7.99 -9.89 -7.40
CA TYR A 137 7.14 -11.06 -7.19
C TYR A 137 7.90 -12.38 -7.37
N ASP A 138 8.89 -12.40 -8.24
CA ASP A 138 9.78 -13.54 -8.39
C ASP A 138 10.63 -13.72 -7.11
N LEU A 139 11.04 -12.62 -6.45
CA LEU A 139 11.67 -12.69 -5.12
C LEU A 139 10.72 -13.23 -4.05
N PHE A 140 9.42 -12.90 -4.09
CA PHE A 140 8.45 -13.47 -3.16
C PHE A 140 8.21 -14.96 -3.43
N GLU A 141 8.17 -15.38 -4.68
CA GLU A 141 8.06 -16.79 -5.05
C GLU A 141 9.28 -17.59 -4.59
N LEU A 142 10.49 -17.05 -4.78
CA LEU A 142 11.74 -17.65 -4.31
C LEU A 142 11.75 -17.89 -2.79
N ALA A 143 11.23 -16.94 -2.01
CA ALA A 143 11.22 -17.06 -0.54
C ALA A 143 10.04 -17.88 0.00
N THR A 144 8.85 -17.70 -0.58
CA THR A 144 7.58 -18.16 0.02
C THR A 144 6.95 -19.32 -0.75
N GLY A 145 7.34 -19.53 -2.00
CA GLY A 145 6.76 -20.50 -2.94
C GLY A 145 5.51 -20.00 -3.66
N THR A 146 5.01 -18.80 -3.36
CA THR A 146 3.85 -18.19 -4.03
C THR A 146 4.09 -16.69 -4.28
N ARG A 147 3.38 -16.11 -5.24
CA ARG A 147 3.58 -14.71 -5.67
C ARG A 147 2.69 -13.70 -4.94
N LEU A 148 1.44 -14.09 -4.62
CA LEU A 148 0.42 -13.19 -4.08
C LEU A 148 0.01 -13.59 -2.66
N THR A 149 -0.63 -14.74 -2.48
CA THR A 149 -1.03 -15.22 -1.14
C THR A 149 0.13 -15.99 -0.52
N THR A 150 0.98 -15.28 0.23
CA THR A 150 2.27 -15.81 0.70
C THR A 150 2.17 -16.66 1.96
N SER A 151 1.33 -16.26 2.92
CA SER A 151 1.22 -16.87 4.25
C SER A 151 2.57 -17.20 4.89
N TYR A 152 3.57 -16.36 4.62
CA TYR A 152 4.97 -16.65 4.93
C TYR A 152 5.35 -16.35 6.38
N THR A 153 4.82 -15.26 6.92
CA THR A 153 5.01 -14.91 8.33
C THR A 153 4.01 -15.68 9.16
N LEU A 154 4.48 -16.39 10.19
CA LEU A 154 3.66 -17.12 11.15
C LEU A 154 3.71 -16.45 12.52
N VAL A 155 2.71 -16.69 13.37
CA VAL A 155 2.81 -16.31 14.78
C VAL A 155 3.93 -17.13 15.42
N GLY A 156 4.95 -16.45 15.93
CA GLY A 156 6.16 -17.07 16.49
C GLY A 156 7.34 -17.19 15.53
N GLY A 157 7.23 -16.70 14.29
CA GLY A 157 8.39 -16.67 13.39
C GLY A 157 8.05 -16.56 11.91
N LEU A 158 8.70 -17.40 11.11
CA LEU A 158 8.52 -17.52 9.66
C LEU A 158 8.28 -19.00 9.33
N MET A 159 7.57 -19.26 8.24
CA MET A 159 7.32 -20.63 7.78
C MET A 159 8.61 -21.36 7.37
N ARG A 160 9.54 -20.65 6.74
CA ARG A 160 10.84 -21.17 6.30
C ARG A 160 11.85 -20.01 6.21
N ASP A 161 13.14 -20.33 6.26
CA ASP A 161 14.18 -19.33 6.04
C ASP A 161 14.28 -18.94 4.55
N ILE A 162 14.95 -17.82 4.26
CA ILE A 162 15.26 -17.40 2.90
C ILE A 162 16.27 -18.37 2.24
N PRO A 163 16.16 -18.62 0.92
CA PRO A 163 17.06 -19.54 0.23
C PRO A 163 18.48 -18.96 0.10
N ASP A 164 19.46 -19.84 -0.15
CA ASP A 164 20.84 -19.43 -0.40
C ASP A 164 20.94 -18.54 -1.64
N GLY A 165 21.68 -17.42 -1.53
CA GLY A 165 21.87 -16.46 -2.62
C GLY A 165 20.72 -15.46 -2.81
N TYR A 166 19.72 -15.44 -1.91
CA TYR A 166 18.61 -14.48 -1.94
C TYR A 166 19.09 -13.02 -1.87
N ASP A 167 20.14 -12.76 -1.09
CA ASP A 167 20.79 -11.45 -0.95
C ASP A 167 21.23 -10.88 -2.31
N LYS A 168 21.85 -11.70 -3.15
CA LYS A 168 22.31 -11.28 -4.49
C LYS A 168 21.15 -11.00 -5.42
N ALA A 169 20.09 -11.81 -5.34
CA ALA A 169 18.88 -11.61 -6.13
C ALA A 169 18.18 -10.30 -5.77
N VAL A 170 18.06 -10.01 -4.47
CA VAL A 170 17.49 -8.75 -3.97
C VAL A 170 18.31 -7.55 -4.45
N LEU A 171 19.63 -7.57 -4.28
CA LEU A 171 20.50 -6.46 -4.68
C LEU A 171 20.36 -6.13 -6.18
N LYS A 172 20.29 -7.17 -7.03
CA LYS A 172 20.07 -6.97 -8.47
C LYS A 172 18.75 -6.26 -8.76
N VAL A 173 17.66 -6.65 -8.09
CA VAL A 173 16.36 -6.01 -8.27
C VAL A 173 16.40 -4.57 -7.76
N LEU A 174 17.07 -4.30 -6.64
CA LEU A 174 17.19 -2.94 -6.09
C LEU A 174 17.96 -1.98 -7.02
N ASP A 175 18.98 -2.47 -7.75
CA ASP A 175 19.65 -1.67 -8.78
C ASP A 175 18.65 -1.25 -9.88
N GLU A 176 17.77 -2.17 -10.30
CA GLU A 176 16.73 -1.88 -11.30
C GLU A 176 15.63 -0.95 -10.75
N VAL A 177 15.29 -1.05 -9.45
CA VAL A 177 14.34 -0.12 -8.79
C VAL A 177 14.79 1.33 -8.95
N GLY A 178 16.08 1.60 -8.72
CA GLY A 178 16.62 2.96 -8.80
C GLY A 178 16.51 3.57 -10.20
N GLU A 179 16.76 2.78 -11.25
CA GLU A 179 16.67 3.24 -12.63
C GLU A 179 15.21 3.46 -13.06
N VAL A 180 14.32 2.50 -12.77
CA VAL A 180 12.90 2.62 -13.11
C VAL A 180 12.24 3.79 -12.37
N ALA A 181 12.60 4.04 -11.11
CA ALA A 181 12.11 5.18 -10.36
C ALA A 181 12.49 6.51 -11.05
N LYS A 182 13.75 6.65 -11.50
CA LYS A 182 14.20 7.84 -12.24
C LYS A 182 13.43 8.02 -13.56
N ASP A 183 13.17 6.93 -14.29
CA ASP A 183 12.41 6.98 -15.54
C ASP A 183 10.96 7.43 -15.29
N ILE A 184 10.30 6.90 -14.26
CA ILE A 184 8.94 7.30 -13.87
C ILE A 184 8.92 8.78 -13.45
N GLU A 185 9.89 9.22 -12.65
CA GLU A 185 10.01 10.63 -12.25
C GLU A 185 10.23 11.55 -13.45
N ALA A 186 11.08 11.15 -14.41
CA ALA A 186 11.33 11.93 -15.62
C ALA A 186 10.07 12.09 -16.47
N LEU A 187 9.23 11.05 -16.55
CA LEU A 187 7.97 11.06 -17.28
C LEU A 187 6.87 11.89 -16.60
N LEU A 188 6.79 11.88 -15.26
CA LEU A 188 5.68 12.48 -14.52
C LEU A 188 6.02 13.85 -13.92
N ASN A 189 7.14 13.98 -13.21
CA ASN A 189 7.39 15.15 -12.35
C ASN A 189 7.56 16.46 -13.13
N LYS A 190 8.15 16.42 -14.33
CA LYS A 190 8.32 17.60 -15.20
C LYS A 190 7.17 17.79 -16.20
N ASN A 191 6.22 16.87 -16.25
CA ASN A 191 5.12 16.92 -17.20
C ASN A 191 4.06 17.95 -16.76
N ARG A 192 3.85 18.98 -17.57
CA ARG A 192 2.88 20.05 -17.28
C ARG A 192 1.45 19.53 -17.19
N ILE A 193 1.07 18.52 -17.98
CA ILE A 193 -0.27 17.92 -17.92
C ILE A 193 -0.46 17.24 -16.56
N TRP A 194 0.53 16.45 -16.13
CA TRP A 194 0.52 15.80 -14.82
C TRP A 194 0.38 16.82 -13.69
N GLN A 195 1.25 17.83 -13.66
CA GLN A 195 1.22 18.87 -12.63
C GLN A 195 -0.11 19.63 -12.60
N ASN A 196 -0.67 19.98 -13.75
CA ASN A 196 -1.96 20.67 -13.83
C ASN A 196 -3.13 19.82 -13.30
N ARG A 197 -3.01 18.49 -13.31
CA ARG A 197 -4.06 17.56 -12.91
C ARG A 197 -3.94 17.08 -11.46
N THR A 198 -2.78 17.25 -10.83
CA THR A 198 -2.50 16.78 -9.46
C THR A 198 -2.23 17.90 -8.47
N LYS A 199 -1.67 19.03 -8.91
CA LYS A 199 -1.34 20.15 -8.03
C LYS A 199 -2.61 20.89 -7.60
N ASN A 200 -2.72 21.18 -6.31
CA ASN A 200 -3.86 21.87 -5.68
C ASN A 200 -5.20 21.10 -5.80
N ILE A 201 -5.16 19.78 -5.92
CA ILE A 201 -6.34 18.91 -5.94
C ILE A 201 -6.35 18.07 -4.68
N GLY A 202 -7.50 18.00 -3.98
CA GLY A 202 -7.65 17.15 -2.81
C GLY A 202 -6.85 17.61 -1.58
N ILE A 203 -6.67 18.94 -1.43
CA ILE A 203 -5.89 19.54 -0.33
C ILE A 203 -6.49 19.14 1.02
N ILE A 204 -5.66 18.54 1.87
CA ILE A 204 -6.03 18.18 3.24
C ILE A 204 -5.21 19.01 4.23
N SER A 205 -5.90 19.73 5.12
CA SER A 205 -5.21 20.45 6.19
C SER A 205 -4.69 19.49 7.26
N LYS A 206 -3.66 19.92 8.00
CA LYS A 206 -3.12 19.14 9.13
C LYS A 206 -4.18 18.81 10.18
N ASP A 207 -5.05 19.79 10.47
CA ASP A 207 -6.11 19.64 11.48
C ASP A 207 -7.19 18.66 11.00
N ASP A 208 -7.58 18.72 9.72
CA ASP A 208 -8.52 17.77 9.13
C ASP A 208 -7.93 16.34 9.10
N ALA A 209 -6.64 16.20 8.77
CA ALA A 209 -5.97 14.91 8.78
C ALA A 209 -6.01 14.25 10.16
N ILE A 210 -5.80 15.02 11.24
CA ILE A 210 -5.93 14.54 12.62
C ILE A 210 -7.40 14.22 12.93
N SER A 211 -8.32 15.14 12.62
CA SER A 211 -9.73 15.00 12.97
C SER A 211 -10.40 13.81 12.27
N TYR A 212 -9.97 13.47 11.05
CA TYR A 212 -10.50 12.34 10.27
C TYR A 212 -9.70 11.05 10.46
N GLY A 213 -8.65 11.06 11.28
CA GLY A 213 -7.82 9.87 11.53
C GLY A 213 -7.03 9.40 10.29
N ILE A 214 -6.66 10.33 9.41
CA ILE A 214 -5.86 10.05 8.22
C ILE A 214 -4.45 9.65 8.65
N SER A 215 -3.89 8.62 8.03
CA SER A 215 -2.61 8.02 8.41
C SER A 215 -1.67 7.83 7.22
N GLY A 216 -0.40 7.48 7.50
CA GLY A 216 0.56 7.08 6.49
C GLY A 216 0.96 8.21 5.51
N PRO A 217 1.13 7.93 4.21
CA PRO A 217 1.57 8.92 3.22
C PRO A 217 0.67 10.16 3.15
N MET A 218 -0.65 10.01 3.30
CA MET A 218 -1.60 11.12 3.25
C MET A 218 -1.44 12.08 4.44
N ALA A 219 -1.23 11.54 5.65
CA ALA A 219 -0.96 12.35 6.83
C ALA A 219 0.36 13.13 6.69
N ARG A 220 1.40 12.46 6.18
CA ARG A 220 2.70 13.09 5.92
C ARG A 220 2.64 14.13 4.80
N ALA A 221 1.76 13.96 3.81
CA ALA A 221 1.54 14.96 2.77
C ALA A 221 0.93 16.26 3.35
N ALA A 222 0.06 16.12 4.35
CA ALA A 222 -0.53 17.23 5.11
C ALA A 222 0.39 17.86 6.18
N GLY A 223 1.67 17.47 6.26
CA GLY A 223 2.65 18.05 7.19
C GLY A 223 2.66 17.45 8.60
N LEU A 224 2.13 16.23 8.78
CA LEU A 224 2.31 15.46 10.01
C LEU A 224 3.64 14.69 9.97
N ASP A 225 4.56 15.05 10.87
CA ASP A 225 5.76 14.24 11.17
C ASP A 225 5.38 13.01 12.00
N TRP A 226 4.75 12.03 11.36
CA TRP A 226 4.33 10.79 11.98
C TRP A 226 4.56 9.59 11.06
N ASP A 227 5.45 8.69 11.47
CA ASP A 227 5.64 7.36 10.89
C ASP A 227 5.88 6.37 12.03
N ILE A 228 5.10 5.29 12.05
CA ILE A 228 5.13 4.28 13.12
C ILE A 228 6.53 3.66 13.23
N ARG A 229 7.24 3.45 12.12
CA ARG A 229 8.57 2.81 12.13
C ARG A 229 9.62 3.61 12.89
N VAL A 230 9.43 4.92 13.02
CA VAL A 230 10.35 5.82 13.73
C VAL A 230 9.84 6.15 15.12
N LYS A 231 8.54 6.48 15.24
CA LYS A 231 7.96 6.94 16.52
C LYS A 231 7.68 5.77 17.47
N GLU A 232 7.32 4.60 16.94
CA GLU A 232 7.01 3.38 17.68
C GLU A 232 7.64 2.16 16.97
N PRO A 233 8.97 2.05 16.97
CA PRO A 233 9.68 1.04 16.18
C PRO A 233 9.31 -0.39 16.60
N TYR A 234 9.33 -1.29 15.64
CA TYR A 234 9.03 -2.71 15.79
C TYR A 234 10.01 -3.55 14.96
N SER A 235 10.18 -4.84 15.25
CA SER A 235 11.03 -5.75 14.46
C SER A 235 12.44 -5.19 14.14
N SER A 236 13.04 -4.46 15.07
CA SER A 236 14.35 -3.80 14.93
C SER A 236 14.43 -2.70 13.85
N TYR A 237 13.32 -2.06 13.49
CA TYR A 237 13.35 -0.88 12.58
C TYR A 237 14.30 0.22 13.09
N GLU A 238 14.49 0.35 14.40
CA GLU A 238 15.39 1.30 15.05
C GLU A 238 16.89 1.05 14.79
N GLU A 239 17.25 -0.12 14.26
CA GLU A 239 18.64 -0.46 13.91
C GLU A 239 19.00 -0.05 12.47
N PHE A 240 18.02 0.42 11.68
CA PHE A 240 18.21 0.86 10.29
C PHE A 240 18.13 2.38 10.17
N ASP A 241 19.00 2.95 9.33
CA ASP A 241 19.04 4.39 9.06
C ASP A 241 18.22 4.74 7.81
N PHE A 242 17.21 5.61 7.97
CA PHE A 242 16.38 6.08 6.87
C PHE A 242 15.66 7.39 7.21
N ASP A 243 15.38 8.18 6.17
CA ASP A 243 14.60 9.40 6.27
C ASP A 243 13.11 9.18 5.94
N VAL A 244 12.26 9.98 6.58
CA VAL A 244 10.81 9.99 6.32
C VAL A 244 10.46 11.24 5.51
N ALA A 245 9.89 11.04 4.32
CA ALA A 245 9.43 12.13 3.46
C ALA A 245 8.14 12.77 4.03
N ILE A 246 8.18 14.09 4.24
CA ILE A 246 7.06 14.92 4.72
C ILE A 246 6.86 16.06 3.73
N ALA A 247 5.61 16.31 3.34
CA ALA A 247 5.25 17.45 2.51
C ALA A 247 4.46 18.49 3.33
N LEU A 248 4.19 19.67 2.76
CA LEU A 248 3.66 20.81 3.51
C LEU A 248 2.28 21.28 3.05
N ASN A 249 1.81 20.84 1.88
CA ASN A 249 0.68 21.48 1.20
C ASN A 249 -0.59 20.65 1.18
N GLY A 250 -0.62 19.51 1.89
CA GLY A 250 -1.71 18.54 1.79
C GLY A 250 -1.85 17.97 0.39
#